data_AF-A0A5C6UCC9-F1
#
_entry.id   AF-A0A5C6UCC9-F1
#
_cell.length_a   1.000
_cell.length_b   1.000
_cell.length_c   1.000
_cell.angle_alpha   90.00
_cell.angle_beta   90.00
_cell.angle_gamma   90.00
#
_symmetry.space_group_name_H-M   'P 1'
#
loop_
_entity.id
_entity.type
_entity.pdbx_description
1 polymer ?
#
loop_
_entity_poly.entity_id
_entity_poly.type
_entity_poly.pdbx_seq_one_letter_code
_entity_poly.pdbx_strand_id
1 'polypeptide(L)' 'MNDTEHRDRLGRLAYSVDEAAAVVGLSKTTLYNLMGANQLAFCKVGKRRIIRSVDLEALISGPSSVAA' A
#
# COMPACT_ATOMS: atom_id res chain seq x y z
N MET A 1 6.49 -8.66 19.51
CA MET A 1 5.92 -8.00 18.32
C MET A 1 5.51 -6.59 18.71
N ASN A 2 6.28 -5.59 18.32
CA ASN A 2 5.79 -4.37 17.67
C ASN A 2 6.99 -3.48 17.38
N ASP A 3 7.73 -3.81 16.32
CA ASP A 3 8.66 -2.94 15.60
C ASP A 3 7.91 -1.79 14.87
N THR A 4 6.85 -1.24 15.48
CA THR A 4 5.89 -0.32 14.82
C THR A 4 6.31 1.15 14.95
N GLU A 5 7.37 1.43 15.70
CA GLU A 5 7.80 2.77 16.09
C GLU A 5 9.03 3.24 15.31
N HIS A 6 9.15 2.91 14.01
CA HIS A 6 10.09 3.62 13.13
C HIS A 6 9.54 5.03 12.87
N ARG A 7 9.81 5.85 13.89
CA ARG A 7 9.85 7.31 13.98
C ARG A 7 10.68 7.88 12.84
N ASP A 8 10.12 7.88 11.63
CA ASP A 8 10.87 8.28 10.45
C ASP A 8 10.38 9.62 9.91
N ARG A 9 11.25 10.62 10.07
CA ARG A 9 11.15 11.95 9.45
C ARG A 9 11.33 11.89 7.91
N LEU A 10 11.54 10.72 7.30
CA LEU A 10 11.80 10.52 5.86
C LEU A 10 10.63 9.82 5.10
N GLY A 11 9.56 9.43 5.79
CA GLY A 11 8.39 8.77 5.19
C GLY A 11 8.63 7.28 4.91
N ARG A 12 7.70 6.41 5.34
CA ARG A 12 7.79 4.97 5.07
C ARG A 12 7.75 4.73 3.56
N LEU A 13 8.84 4.19 3.02
CA LEU A 13 9.00 3.90 1.60
C LEU A 13 8.20 2.67 1.14
N ALA A 14 7.85 1.78 2.07
CA ALA A 14 7.19 0.53 1.75
C ALA A 14 6.35 0.01 2.92
N TYR A 15 5.23 -0.62 2.59
CA TYR A 15 4.22 -1.13 3.51
C TYR A 15 3.95 -2.60 3.24
N SER A 16 3.76 -3.38 4.30
CA SER A 16 3.20 -4.73 4.17
C SER A 16 1.74 -4.65 3.69
N VAL A 17 1.18 -5.73 3.15
CA VAL A 17 -0.26 -5.76 2.76
C VAL A 17 -1.18 -5.37 3.92
N ASP A 18 -0.83 -5.80 5.14
CA ASP A 18 -1.57 -5.49 6.34
C ASP A 18 -1.52 -3.99 6.70
N GLU A 19 -0.32 -3.41 6.62
CA GLU A 19 -0.10 -1.99 6.90
C GLU A 19 -0.72 -1.11 5.82
N ALA A 20 -0.58 -1.51 4.55
CA ALA A 20 -1.23 -0.85 3.44
C ALA A 20 -2.73 -0.83 3.67
N ALA A 21 -3.36 -1.95 4.02
CA ALA A 21 -4.79 -2.02 4.32
C ALA A 21 -5.22 -0.98 5.36
N ALA A 22 -4.44 -0.85 6.43
CA ALA A 22 -4.69 0.15 7.47
C ALA A 22 -4.49 1.59 6.98
N VAL A 23 -3.48 1.85 6.13
CA VAL A 23 -3.14 3.19 5.63
C VAL A 23 -4.11 3.68 4.55
N VAL A 24 -4.45 2.86 3.56
CA VAL A 24 -5.44 3.21 2.51
C VAL A 24 -6.89 3.07 2.99
N GLY A 25 -7.13 2.46 4.16
CA GLY A 25 -8.49 2.19 4.65
C GLY A 25 -9.25 1.16 3.82
N LEU A 26 -8.54 0.30 3.09
CA LEU A 26 -9.11 -0.77 2.27
C LEU A 26 -8.95 -2.13 2.94
N SER A 27 -9.88 -3.04 2.64
CA SER A 27 -9.77 -4.42 3.13
C SER A 27 -8.61 -5.16 2.46
N LYS A 28 -7.96 -6.08 3.19
CA LYS A 28 -6.89 -6.94 2.65
C LYS A 28 -7.33 -7.68 1.39
N THR A 29 -8.58 -8.15 1.37
CA THR A 29 -9.21 -8.79 0.20
C THR A 29 -9.21 -7.87 -1.02
N THR A 30 -9.59 -6.60 -0.84
CA THR A 30 -9.55 -5.60 -1.91
C THR A 30 -8.14 -5.38 -2.42
N LEU A 31 -7.14 -5.27 -1.53
CA LEU A 31 -5.74 -5.15 -1.93
C LEU A 31 -5.26 -6.39 -2.71
N TYR A 32 -5.58 -7.59 -2.26
CA TYR A 32 -5.24 -8.81 -3.00
C TYR A 32 -5.95 -8.89 -4.35
N ASN A 33 -7.19 -8.41 -4.46
CA ASN A 33 -7.90 -8.32 -5.74
C ASN A 33 -7.23 -7.32 -6.68
N LEU A 34 -6.83 -6.15 -6.19
CA LEU A 34 -6.12 -5.13 -6.97
C LEU A 34 -4.75 -5.63 -7.43
N MET A 35 -4.04 -6.38 -6.59
CA MET A 35 -2.79 -7.05 -6.96
C MET A 35 -3.02 -8.11 -8.05
N GLY A 36 -4.06 -8.94 -7.89
CA GLY A 36 -4.42 -9.97 -8.87
C GLY A 36 -4.89 -9.39 -10.20
N ALA A 37 -5.56 -8.24 -10.16
CA ALA A 37 -5.99 -7.47 -11.32
C ALA A 37 -4.88 -6.61 -11.94
N ASN A 38 -3.64 -6.71 -11.42
CA ASN A 38 -2.48 -5.93 -11.86
C ASN A 38 -2.69 -4.40 -11.78
N GLN A 39 -3.62 -3.94 -10.94
CA GLN A 39 -3.92 -2.53 -10.66
C GLN A 39 -3.09 -1.98 -9.49
N LEU A 40 -2.47 -2.85 -8.70
CA LEU A 40 -1.57 -2.49 -7.62
C LEU A 40 -0.25 -3.25 -7.74
N ALA A 41 0.83 -2.52 -7.98
CA ALA A 41 2.17 -3.09 -8.03
C ALA A 41 2.63 -3.52 -6.63
N PHE A 42 3.33 -4.65 -6.56
CA PHE A 42 3.90 -5.15 -5.32
C PHE A 42 5.26 -5.80 -5.58
N CYS A 43 6.13 -5.74 -4.58
CA CYS A 43 7.42 -6.42 -4.60
C CYS A 43 7.37 -7.60 -3.63
N LYS A 44 7.77 -8.78 -4.12
CA LYS A 44 7.96 -9.95 -3.26
C LYS A 44 9.37 -9.92 -2.68
N VAL A 45 9.48 -9.71 -1.37
CA VAL A 45 10.75 -9.70 -0.64
C VAL A 45 10.77 -10.93 0.28
N GLY A 46 11.49 -11.97 -0.16
CA GLY A 46 11.53 -13.25 0.52
C GLY A 46 10.15 -13.90 0.62
N LYS A 47 9.64 -14.05 1.86
CA LYS A 47 8.31 -14.61 2.15
C LYS A 47 7.20 -13.55 2.21
N ARG A 48 7.54 -12.26 2.23
CA ARG A 48 6.58 -11.16 2.42
C ARG A 48 6.33 -10.43 1.11
N ARG A 49 5.10 -9.94 0.93
CA ARG A 49 4.75 -9.00 -0.14
C ARG A 49 4.76 -7.60 0.46
N ILE A 50 5.52 -6.71 -0.17
CA ILE A 50 5.68 -5.33 0.25
C ILE A 50 5.20 -4.45 -0.92
N ILE A 51 4.44 -3.42 -0.59
CA ILE A 51 3.88 -2.44 -1.52
C ILE A 51 4.64 -1.14 -1.28
N ARG A 52 5.13 -0.48 -2.33
CA ARG A 52 5.83 0.80 -2.14
C ARG A 52 4.82 1.89 -1.84
N SER A 53 5.22 2.91 -1.07
CA SER A 53 4.37 4.07 -0.80
C SER A 53 3.87 4.72 -2.09
N VAL A 54 4.76 4.90 -3.07
CA VAL A 54 4.45 5.49 -4.38
C VAL A 54 3.37 4.73 -5.14
N ASP A 55 3.29 3.40 -4.98
CA ASP A 55 2.27 2.59 -5.65
C ASP A 55 0.91 2.74 -4.95
N LEU A 56 0.89 2.89 -3.61
CA LEU A 56 -0.33 3.21 -2.87
C LEU A 56 -0.81 4.63 -3.17
N GLU A 57 0.10 5.59 -3.25
CA GLU A 57 -0.22 6.97 -3.64
C GLU A 57 -0.77 7.01 -5.05
N ALA A 58 -0.16 6.29 -6.00
CA ALA A 58 -0.68 6.17 -7.37
C ALA A 58 -2.08 5.53 -7.42
N LEU A 59 -2.36 4.56 -6.55
CA LEU A 59 -3.68 3.94 -6.44
C LEU A 59 -4.76 4.95 -6.01
N ILE A 60 -4.48 5.78 -4.99
CA ILE A 60 -5.42 6.79 -4.50
C ILE A 60 -5.50 7.99 -5.45
N SER A 61 -4.37 8.36 -6.06
CA SER A 61 -4.26 9.43 -7.04
C SER A 61 -4.86 9.07 -8.40
N GLY A 62 -5.33 7.83 -8.60
CA GLY A 62 -6.12 7.42 -9.77
C GLY A 62 -7.21 8.46 -10.08
N PRO A 63 -7.63 8.61 -11.35
CA PRO A 63 -8.19 9.84 -11.91
C PRO A 63 -9.24 10.40 -10.96
N SER A 64 -8.80 11.38 -10.16
CA SER A 64 -9.65 11.99 -9.16
C SER A 64 -10.70 12.71 -9.97
N SER A 65 -11.90 12.13 -10.02
CA SER A 65 -13.08 12.87 -10.42
C SER A 65 -13.38 13.83 -9.27
N VAL A 66 -12.54 14.85 -9.12
CA VAL A 66 -12.91 16.10 -8.49
C VAL A 66 -13.95 16.74 -9.40
N ALA A 67 -15.21 16.35 -9.18
CA ALA A 67 -16.34 17.11 -9.67
C ALA A 67 -16.25 18.51 -9.06
N ALA A 68 -16.16 19.50 -9.95
CA ALA A 68 -16.16 20.92 -9.68
C ALA A 68 -17.45 21.39 -8.96
#